data_AF-A0A522CAZ2-F1
#
_entry.id   AF-A0A522CAZ2-F1
#
_cell.length_a   1.000
_cell.length_b   1.000
_cell.length_c   1.000
_cell.angle_alpha   90.00
_cell.angle_beta   90.00
_cell.angle_gamma   90.00
#
_symmetry.space_group_name_H-M   'P 1'
#
loop_
_entity.id
_entity.type
_entity.pdbx_description
1 polymer ?
#
loop_
_entity_poly.entity_id
_entity_poly.type
_entity_poly.pdbx_seq_one_letter_code
_entity_poly.pdbx_strand_id
1 'polypeptide(L)'
;APGKRIDGQVVSFYGEALSAGQNQIVSINKGASDGIERGHVLALWSNGRLITDRTDPTRPTIKLPDERTGLLFVFRVFDRMSYAVILSVQDPVRIGDRFTEPER
;
A
#
# COMPACT_ATOMS: atom_id res chain seq x y z
N ALA A 1 27.23 -0.42 -3.17
CA ALA A 1 26.33 -1.58 -3.33
C ALA A 1 24.99 -1.07 -3.86
N PRO A 2 24.29 -1.76 -4.79
CA PRO A 2 22.97 -1.32 -5.21
C PRO A 2 22.01 -1.38 -4.02
N GLY A 3 21.29 -0.28 -3.75
CA GLY A 3 20.31 -0.21 -2.67
C GLY A 3 19.29 -1.33 -2.82
N LYS A 4 18.87 -1.96 -1.71
CA LYS A 4 17.77 -2.93 -1.73
C LYS A 4 16.53 -2.21 -2.26
N ARG A 5 15.89 -2.74 -3.32
CA ARG A 5 14.61 -2.22 -3.79
C ARG A 5 13.58 -2.32 -2.66
N ILE A 6 12.95 -1.20 -2.33
CA ILE A 6 11.88 -1.16 -1.36
C ILE A 6 10.59 -1.69 -2.00
N ASP A 7 10.09 -2.78 -1.43
CA ASP A 7 8.84 -3.45 -1.79
C ASP A 7 8.25 -4.10 -0.53
N GLY A 8 7.01 -3.77 -0.19
CA GLY A 8 6.38 -4.25 1.04
C GLY A 8 4.86 -4.13 1.02
N GLN A 9 4.25 -4.31 2.19
CA GLN A 9 2.80 -4.31 2.37
C GLN A 9 2.34 -3.49 3.56
N VAL A 10 1.12 -2.96 3.46
CA VAL A 10 0.38 -2.39 4.58
C VAL A 10 -0.10 -3.53 5.50
N VAL A 11 0.21 -3.45 6.80
CA VAL A 11 -0.09 -4.53 7.76
C VAL A 11 -1.17 -4.17 8.77
N SER A 12 -1.41 -2.89 9.01
CA SER A 12 -2.49 -2.44 9.89
C SER A 12 -2.86 -0.98 9.63
N PHE A 13 -4.06 -0.62 10.07
CA PHE A 13 -4.53 0.75 10.15
C PHE A 13 -4.49 1.21 11.60
N TYR A 14 -4.30 2.52 11.79
CA TYR A 14 -4.45 3.10 13.11
C TYR A 14 -5.95 3.22 13.45
N GLY A 15 -6.38 2.57 14.54
CA GLY A 15 -7.78 2.56 15.00
C GLY A 15 -8.56 1.32 14.55
N GLU A 16 -9.89 1.42 14.54
CA GLU A 16 -10.82 0.30 14.27
C GLU A 16 -11.33 0.24 12.82
N ALA A 17 -10.75 1.02 11.91
CA ALA A 17 -11.22 1.09 10.54
C ALA A 17 -10.92 -0.20 9.76
N LEU A 18 -11.89 -0.67 8.96
CA LEU A 18 -11.71 -1.83 8.05
C LEU A 18 -10.95 -1.48 6.76
N SER A 19 -10.81 -0.19 6.46
CA SER A 19 -10.05 0.37 5.34
C SER A 19 -9.53 1.76 5.68
N ALA A 20 -8.50 2.22 4.97
CA ALA A 20 -7.91 3.55 5.17
C ALA A 20 -8.02 4.40 3.90
N GLY A 21 -8.45 5.65 4.06
CA GLY A 21 -8.51 6.65 3.00
C GLY A 21 -7.40 7.70 3.10
N GLN A 22 -7.53 8.78 2.34
CA GLN A 22 -6.61 9.91 2.41
C GLN A 22 -6.49 10.45 3.85
N ASN A 23 -5.28 10.88 4.22
CA ASN A 23 -4.88 11.41 5.53
C ASN A 23 -4.96 10.41 6.70
N GLN A 24 -5.22 9.12 6.43
CA GLN A 24 -5.19 8.08 7.46
C GLN A 24 -3.77 7.55 7.67
N ILE A 25 -3.49 7.09 8.89
CA ILE A 25 -2.20 6.50 9.27
C ILE A 25 -2.26 4.98 9.09
N VAL A 26 -1.22 4.44 8.48
CA VAL A 26 -1.03 3.01 8.25
C VAL A 26 0.32 2.55 8.76
N SER A 27 0.41 1.27 9.11
CA SER A 27 1.68 0.60 9.40
C SER A 27 2.14 -0.20 8.19
N ILE A 28 3.43 -0.11 7.86
CA ILE A 28 4.06 -0.86 6.78
C ILE A 28 5.10 -1.85 7.31
N ASN A 29 5.23 -3.02 6.67
CA ASN A 29 6.15 -4.09 7.09
C ASN A 29 7.63 -3.88 6.71
N LYS A 30 8.05 -2.62 6.56
CA LYS A 30 9.43 -2.23 6.25
C LYS A 30 9.91 -1.16 7.21
N GLY A 31 11.14 -1.33 7.69
CA GLY A 31 11.76 -0.44 8.67
C GLY A 31 13.17 -0.01 8.28
N ALA A 32 13.93 0.48 9.25
CA ALA A 32 15.32 0.91 9.05
C ALA A 32 16.21 -0.22 8.51
N SER A 33 15.97 -1.48 8.92
CA SER A 33 16.70 -2.65 8.41
C SER A 33 16.43 -2.97 6.94
N ASP A 34 15.34 -2.43 6.38
CA ASP A 34 14.96 -2.53 4.98
C ASP A 34 15.37 -1.27 4.18
N GLY A 35 15.99 -0.27 4.81
CA GLY A 35 16.38 0.99 4.17
C GLY A 35 15.28 2.05 4.10
N ILE A 36 14.23 1.93 4.93
CA ILE A 36 13.23 3.01 5.05
C ILE A 36 13.80 4.14 5.90
N GLU A 37 13.63 5.37 5.42
CA GLU A 37 13.98 6.58 6.16
C GLU A 37 12.76 7.48 6.34
N ARG A 38 12.78 8.29 7.40
CA ARG A 38 11.76 9.32 7.62
C ARG A 38 11.82 10.32 6.45
N GLY A 39 10.67 10.63 5.87
CA GLY A 39 10.57 11.50 4.70
C GLY A 39 10.39 10.74 3.39
N HIS A 40 10.57 9.41 3.36
CA HIS A 40 10.30 8.61 2.17
C HIS A 40 8.85 8.78 1.70
N VAL A 41 8.70 9.00 0.40
CA VAL A 41 7.42 8.92 -0.30
C VAL A 41 7.40 7.61 -1.07
N LEU A 42 6.36 6.80 -0.90
CA LEU A 42 6.24 5.46 -1.48
C LEU A 42 4.98 5.40 -2.37
N ALA A 43 5.06 4.66 -3.47
CA ALA A 43 3.91 4.41 -4.33
C ALA A 43 3.04 3.30 -3.72
N LEU A 44 1.73 3.53 -3.64
CA LEU A 44 0.76 2.53 -3.20
C LEU A 44 0.12 1.85 -4.42
N TRP A 45 -0.04 0.54 -4.32
CA TRP A 45 -0.66 -0.31 -5.32
C TRP A 45 -1.87 -1.01 -4.72
N SER A 46 -3.01 -0.88 -5.38
CA SER A 46 -4.21 -1.63 -5.04
C SER A 46 -4.05 -3.05 -5.53
N ASN A 47 -4.26 -4.03 -4.64
CA ASN A 47 -4.36 -5.42 -5.05
C ASN A 47 -5.68 -5.57 -5.81
N GLY A 48 -5.59 -5.77 -7.13
CA GLY A 48 -6.74 -5.66 -8.03
C GLY A 48 -7.95 -6.47 -7.54
N ARG A 49 -9.12 -5.83 -7.56
CA ARG A 49 -10.34 -6.41 -6.99
C ARG A 49 -10.77 -7.65 -7.79
N LEU A 50 -11.22 -8.66 -7.07
CA LEU A 50 -11.99 -9.76 -7.67
C LEU A 50 -13.40 -9.22 -7.97
N ILE A 51 -13.73 -9.16 -9.25
CA ILE A 51 -15.05 -8.76 -9.73
C ILE A 51 -15.73 -9.95 -10.38
N THR A 52 -17.01 -10.14 -10.11
CA THR A 52 -17.83 -11.05 -10.90
C THR A 52 -18.20 -10.35 -12.19
N ASP A 53 -17.80 -10.93 -13.31
CA ASP A 53 -18.22 -10.42 -14.61
C ASP A 53 -19.72 -10.70 -14.80
N ARG A 54 -20.51 -9.63 -14.84
CA ARG A 54 -21.97 -9.71 -15.01
C ARG A 54 -22.39 -9.71 -16.48
N THR A 55 -21.45 -9.48 -17.40
CA THR A 55 -21.69 -9.49 -18.84
C THR A 55 -21.66 -10.90 -19.42
N ASP A 56 -20.95 -11.82 -18.76
CA ASP A 56 -20.91 -13.24 -19.09
C ASP A 56 -21.98 -14.04 -18.31
N PRO A 57 -22.81 -14.87 -18.97
CA PRO A 57 -23.81 -15.73 -18.31
C PRO A 57 -23.23 -16.68 -17.25
N THR A 58 -21.96 -17.09 -17.40
CA THR A 58 -21.24 -17.98 -16.48
C THR A 58 -20.76 -17.29 -15.21
N ARG A 59 -20.85 -15.95 -15.16
CA ARG A 59 -20.47 -15.11 -14.01
C ARG A 59 -19.09 -15.44 -13.42
N PRO A 60 -18.02 -15.49 -14.25
CA PRO A 60 -16.70 -15.80 -13.77
C PRO A 60 -16.20 -14.71 -12.83
N THR A 61 -15.39 -15.09 -11.86
CA THR A 61 -14.69 -14.13 -10.99
C THR A 61 -13.34 -13.79 -11.62
N ILE A 62 -13.16 -12.53 -11.99
CA ILE A 62 -11.96 -12.01 -12.65
C ILE A 62 -11.19 -11.12 -11.68
N LYS A 63 -9.87 -11.29 -11.59
CA LYS A 63 -9.00 -10.36 -10.87
C LYS A 63 -8.63 -9.20 -11.79
N LEU A 64 -8.99 -7.98 -11.40
CA LEU A 64 -8.51 -6.77 -12.07
C LEU A 64 -6.98 -6.67 -11.96
N PRO A 65 -6.31 -5.99 -12.93
CA PRO A 65 -4.87 -5.72 -12.80
C PRO A 65 -4.60 -4.88 -11.55
N ASP A 66 -3.39 -5.02 -11.00
CA ASP A 66 -2.93 -4.18 -9.90
C ASP A 66 -2.65 -2.77 -10.45
N GLU A 67 -3.24 -1.74 -9.84
CA GLU A 67 -3.12 -0.35 -10.28
C GLU A 67 -2.41 0.49 -9.22
N ARG A 68 -1.60 1.45 -9.67
CA ARG A 68 -1.02 2.46 -8.78
C ARG A 68 -2.12 3.40 -8.32
N THR A 69 -2.52 3.25 -7.06
CA THR A 69 -3.68 3.93 -6.52
C THR A 69 -3.35 5.11 -5.64
N GLY A 70 -2.10 5.28 -5.18
CA GLY A 70 -1.81 6.37 -4.25
C GLY A 70 -0.35 6.59 -3.87
N LEU A 71 -0.17 7.41 -2.83
CA LEU A 71 1.11 7.79 -2.25
C LEU A 71 1.07 7.69 -0.71
N LEU A 72 2.17 7.21 -0.14
CA LEU A 72 2.41 7.18 1.31
C LEU A 72 3.57 8.11 1.68
N PHE A 73 3.48 8.80 2.80
CA PHE A 73 4.61 9.53 3.41
C PHE A 73 5.00 8.90 4.73
N VAL A 74 6.26 8.47 4.85
CA VAL A 74 6.79 7.85 6.06
C VAL A 74 7.23 8.92 7.07
N PHE A 75 6.60 8.95 8.24
CA PHE A 75 6.92 9.97 9.27
C PHE A 75 7.58 9.40 10.54
N ARG A 76 7.51 8.07 10.76
CA ARG A 76 8.16 7.39 11.88
C ARG A 76 8.65 6.01 11.44
N VAL A 77 9.91 5.70 11.75
CA VAL A 77 10.57 4.46 11.35
C VAL A 77 11.00 3.69 12.60
N PHE A 78 10.79 2.38 12.58
CA PHE A 78 11.31 1.41 13.56
C PHE A 78 12.21 0.41 12.83
N ASP A 79 12.84 -0.53 13.54
CA ASP A 79 13.78 -1.47 12.94
C ASP A 79 13.18 -2.32 11.81
N ARG A 80 11.93 -2.79 11.98
CA ARG A 80 11.27 -3.75 11.07
C ARG A 80 9.91 -3.30 10.53
N MET A 81 9.47 -2.09 10.90
CA MET A 81 8.21 -1.52 10.46
C MET A 81 8.27 0.00 10.49
N SER A 82 7.31 0.66 9.84
CA SER A 82 7.21 2.13 9.86
C SER A 82 5.75 2.56 9.90
N TYR A 83 5.52 3.79 10.37
CA TYR A 83 4.25 4.48 10.21
C TYR A 83 4.31 5.47 9.05
N ALA A 84 3.26 5.43 8.24
CA ALA A 84 3.07 6.31 7.11
C ALA A 84 1.68 6.93 7.12
N VAL A 85 1.54 8.10 6.53
CA VAL A 85 0.24 8.73 6.24
C VAL A 85 -0.06 8.60 4.74
N ILE A 86 -1.30 8.28 4.39
CA ILE A 86 -1.75 8.24 3.01
C ILE A 86 -1.93 9.68 2.51
N LEU A 87 -1.10 10.10 1.55
CA LEU A 87 -1.16 11.45 0.98
C LEU A 87 -2.30 11.59 -0.04
N SER A 88 -2.49 10.56 -0.86
CA SER A 88 -3.54 10.47 -1.86
C SER A 88 -3.85 9.01 -2.13
N VAL A 89 -5.12 8.70 -2.38
CA VAL A 89 -5.51 7.38 -2.84
C VAL A 89 -6.81 7.45 -3.64
N GLN A 90 -6.90 6.69 -4.74
CA GLN A 90 -8.11 6.59 -5.57
C GLN A 90 -9.14 5.63 -4.97
N ASP A 91 -8.66 4.51 -4.41
CA ASP A 91 -9.47 3.48 -3.76
C ASP A 91 -9.10 3.33 -2.28
N PRO A 92 -10.02 2.87 -1.42
CA PRO A 92 -9.68 2.56 -0.04
C PRO A 92 -8.56 1.54 0.07
N VAL A 93 -7.54 1.86 0.88
CA VAL A 93 -6.41 0.98 1.18
C VAL A 93 -6.89 -0.18 2.04
N ARG A 94 -6.38 -1.37 1.75
CA ARG A 94 -6.63 -2.63 2.47
C ARG A 94 -5.34 -3.17 3.09
N ILE A 95 -5.50 -3.93 4.17
CA ILE A 95 -4.39 -4.72 4.71
C ILE A 95 -3.94 -5.70 3.62
N GLY A 96 -2.63 -5.75 3.38
CA GLY A 96 -2.02 -6.55 2.31
C GLY A 96 -1.76 -5.78 1.01
N ASP A 97 -2.28 -4.55 0.85
CA ASP A 97 -1.95 -3.70 -0.29
C ASP A 97 -0.44 -3.44 -0.34
N ARG A 98 0.10 -3.48 -1.56
CA ARG A 98 1.53 -3.41 -1.82
C ARG A 98 1.99 -1.96 -1.93
N PHE A 99 3.22 -1.69 -1.52
CA PHE A 99 3.88 -0.43 -1.81
C PHE A 99 5.28 -0.67 -2.37
N THR A 100 5.78 0.29 -3.13
CA THR A 100 7.13 0.28 -3.69
C THR A 100 7.79 1.65 -3.56
N GLU A 101 9.08 1.73 -3.86
CA GLU A 101 9.71 2.99 -4.27
C GLU A 101 8.86 3.68 -5.37
N PRO A 102 8.77 5.03 -5.35
CA PRO A 102 8.12 5.77 -6.43
C PRO A 102 8.96 5.62 -7.69
N GLU A 103 8.31 5.43 -8.83
CA GLU A 103 9.00 5.44 -10.13
C GLU A 103 9.74 6.77 -10.29
N ARG A 104 11.01 6.70 -10.70
CA ARG A 104 11.77 7.88 -11.14
C ARG A 104 11.36 8.29 -12.55
#